data_AF-J4WT50-F1
#
_entry.id   AF-J4WT50-F1
#
_cell.length_a   1.000
_cell.length_b   1.000
_cell.length_c   1.000
_cell.angle_alpha   90.00
_cell.angle_beta   90.00
_cell.angle_gamma   90.00
#
_symmetry.space_group_name_H-M   'P 1'
#
loop_
_entity.id
_entity.type
_entity.pdbx_description
1 polymer ?
#
loop_
_entity_poly.entity_id
_entity_poly.type
_entity_poly.pdbx_seq_one_letter_code
_entity_poly.pdbx_strand_id
1 'polypeptide(L)'
;MRDFKKKAKKLDMPLIVPIKPDPIRQNTLTGKIADHQPYIFDVCHMGQLMCNRGKGIEFAYELSTLIWSVKNWNTDDKLKDLLLEFGEDLDEVRESVKSNEKSLIEEIEMNQLDQKEAGHHGVPLNVYKGKYYFGQDDPFEELINELINDEVIKDFK
;
A
#
# COMPACT_ATOMS: atom_id res chain seq x y z
N MET A 1 -5.03 10.45 -15.05
CA MET A 1 -5.45 9.09 -15.50
C MET A 1 -4.60 8.48 -16.61
N ARG A 2 -4.10 9.24 -17.61
CA ARG A 2 -3.27 8.68 -18.70
C ARG A 2 -1.88 8.21 -18.22
N ASP A 3 -1.34 8.87 -17.21
CA ASP A 3 0.02 8.66 -16.74
C ASP A 3 0.22 7.28 -16.08
N PHE A 4 -0.48 6.98 -14.98
CA PHE A 4 -0.37 5.68 -14.31
C PHE A 4 -0.70 4.48 -15.22
N LYS A 5 -1.59 4.65 -16.22
CA LYS A 5 -1.86 3.60 -17.23
C LYS A 5 -0.64 3.31 -18.11
N LYS A 6 0.10 4.35 -18.51
CA LYS A 6 1.35 4.18 -19.27
C LYS A 6 2.42 3.52 -18.42
N LYS A 7 2.54 3.92 -17.15
CA LYS A 7 3.49 3.33 -16.20
C LYS A 7 3.19 1.85 -15.98
N ALA A 8 1.93 1.48 -15.70
CA ALA A 8 1.51 0.09 -15.57
C ALA A 8 1.86 -0.74 -16.82
N LYS A 9 1.57 -0.22 -18.03
CA LYS A 9 1.96 -0.90 -19.28
C LYS A 9 3.47 -1.05 -19.43
N LYS A 10 4.27 -0.04 -19.05
CA LYS A 10 5.74 -0.11 -19.12
C LYS A 10 6.30 -1.17 -18.17
N LEU A 11 5.69 -1.32 -17.00
CA LEU A 11 6.09 -2.25 -15.94
C LEU A 11 5.40 -3.63 -16.04
N ASP A 12 4.62 -3.87 -17.11
CA ASP A 12 3.80 -5.07 -17.29
C ASP A 12 2.88 -5.39 -16.07
N MET A 13 2.38 -4.35 -15.41
CA MET A 13 1.53 -4.48 -14.24
C MET A 13 0.05 -4.62 -14.64
N PRO A 14 -0.71 -5.53 -14.00
CA PRO A 14 -2.13 -5.68 -14.27
C PRO A 14 -2.90 -4.44 -13.78
N LEU A 15 -3.82 -3.94 -14.60
CA LEU A 15 -4.58 -2.73 -14.30
C LEU A 15 -5.98 -2.76 -14.93
N ILE A 16 -7.02 -2.76 -14.10
CA ILE A 16 -8.41 -2.60 -14.50
C ILE A 16 -8.95 -1.27 -13.99
N VAL A 17 -9.38 -0.42 -14.92
CA VAL A 17 -10.02 0.86 -14.61
C VAL A 17 -11.47 0.93 -15.12
N PRO A 18 -12.36 1.67 -14.43
CA PRO A 18 -12.14 2.27 -13.11
C PRO A 18 -12.01 1.19 -12.03
N ILE A 19 -11.27 1.50 -10.97
CA ILE A 19 -11.17 0.66 -9.77
C ILE A 19 -12.57 0.52 -9.18
N LYS A 20 -12.98 -0.70 -8.83
CA LYS A 20 -14.34 -0.98 -8.33
C LYS A 20 -14.32 -2.00 -7.20
N PRO A 21 -14.67 -1.63 -5.96
CA PRO A 21 -14.80 -0.23 -5.49
C PRO A 21 -13.44 0.49 -5.41
N ASP A 22 -13.43 1.82 -5.50
CA ASP A 22 -12.26 2.60 -5.08
C ASP A 22 -12.13 2.51 -3.53
N PRO A 23 -10.95 2.17 -2.98
CA PRO A 23 -10.75 2.11 -1.53
C PRO A 23 -11.08 3.43 -0.82
N ILE A 24 -10.91 4.57 -1.50
CA ILE A 24 -11.20 5.90 -0.96
C ILE A 24 -12.49 6.42 -1.59
N ARG A 25 -13.52 6.59 -0.77
CA ARG A 25 -14.74 7.29 -1.18
C ARG A 25 -14.49 8.78 -1.27
N GLN A 26 -14.37 9.27 -2.49
CA GLN A 26 -14.22 10.68 -2.80
C GLN A 26 -15.09 11.09 -3.98
N ASN A 27 -15.48 12.36 -4.01
CA ASN A 27 -16.08 12.96 -5.20
C ASN A 27 -14.96 13.23 -6.22
N THR A 28 -14.98 12.52 -7.34
CA THR A 28 -13.91 12.60 -8.36
C THR A 28 -13.84 13.95 -9.08
N LEU A 29 -14.86 14.81 -8.96
CA LEU A 29 -14.89 16.15 -9.56
C LEU A 29 -14.37 17.21 -8.58
N THR A 30 -14.75 17.13 -7.30
CA THR A 30 -14.41 18.15 -6.30
C THR A 30 -13.23 17.78 -5.43
N GLY A 31 -12.79 16.52 -5.46
CA GLY A 31 -11.77 15.99 -4.54
C GLY A 31 -12.26 15.86 -3.09
N LYS A 32 -13.54 16.14 -2.82
CA LYS A 32 -14.09 16.03 -1.46
C LYS A 32 -14.10 14.56 -1.02
N ILE A 33 -13.33 14.24 0.01
CA ILE A 33 -13.33 12.94 0.69
C ILE A 33 -14.63 12.84 1.51
N ALA A 34 -15.28 11.67 1.45
CA ALA A 34 -16.48 11.41 2.23
C ALA A 34 -16.13 11.13 3.70
N ASP A 35 -16.97 11.60 4.63
CA ASP A 35 -16.77 11.41 6.07
C ASP A 35 -16.82 9.92 6.46
N HIS A 36 -17.60 9.11 5.73
CA HIS A 36 -17.65 7.66 5.91
C HIS A 36 -16.83 6.94 4.83
N GLN A 37 -15.80 6.23 5.29
CA GLN A 37 -14.90 5.43 4.47
C GLN A 37 -15.06 3.94 4.77
N PRO A 38 -15.69 3.14 3.88
CA PRO A 38 -16.00 1.75 4.16
C PRO A 38 -14.86 0.76 3.89
N TYR A 39 -13.77 1.18 3.24
CA TYR A 39 -12.74 0.25 2.74
C TYR A 39 -11.32 0.59 3.19
N ILE A 40 -10.88 1.85 3.05
CA ILE A 40 -9.47 2.20 3.28
C ILE A 40 -8.99 1.90 4.72
N PHE A 41 -9.84 2.04 5.74
CA PHE A 41 -9.45 1.70 7.11
C PHE A 41 -9.22 0.20 7.30
N ASP A 42 -10.08 -0.64 6.72
CA ASP A 42 -9.91 -2.10 6.76
C ASP A 42 -8.62 -2.52 6.04
N VAL A 43 -8.34 -1.93 4.88
CA VAL A 43 -7.08 -2.12 4.13
C VAL A 43 -5.86 -1.72 4.97
N CYS A 44 -5.87 -0.54 5.59
CA CYS A 44 -4.76 -0.06 6.41
C CYS A 44 -4.56 -0.91 7.66
N HIS A 45 -5.64 -1.28 8.36
CA HIS A 45 -5.54 -2.10 9.57
C HIS A 45 -5.03 -3.51 9.26
N MET A 46 -5.53 -4.16 8.20
CA MET A 46 -5.00 -5.44 7.75
C MET A 46 -3.52 -5.31 7.34
N GLY A 47 -3.16 -4.27 6.59
CA GLY A 47 -1.77 -4.02 6.19
C GLY A 47 -0.83 -3.86 7.39
N GLN A 48 -1.24 -3.08 8.39
CA GLN A 48 -0.46 -2.88 9.62
C GLN A 48 -0.36 -4.17 10.44
N LEU A 49 -1.46 -4.92 10.60
CA LEU A 49 -1.44 -6.21 11.29
C LEU A 49 -0.51 -7.21 10.58
N MET A 50 -0.57 -7.28 9.25
CA MET A 50 0.30 -8.15 8.46
C MET A 50 1.77 -7.71 8.54
N CYS A 51 2.04 -6.40 8.64
CA CYS A 51 3.37 -5.88 8.95
C CYS A 51 3.88 -6.39 10.30
N ASN A 52 3.05 -6.32 11.35
CA ASN A 52 3.39 -6.84 12.68
C ASN A 52 3.63 -8.36 12.69
N ARG A 53 3.03 -9.10 11.74
CA ARG A 53 3.26 -10.54 11.51
C ARG A 53 4.47 -10.83 10.62
N GLY A 54 5.23 -9.81 10.20
CA GLY A 54 6.41 -9.96 9.35
C GLY A 54 6.10 -10.24 7.88
N LYS A 55 4.90 -9.89 7.42
CA LYS A 55 4.37 -10.16 6.07
C LYS A 55 3.92 -8.89 5.34
N GLY A 56 4.34 -7.72 5.83
CA GLY A 56 3.76 -6.44 5.46
C GLY A 56 3.93 -6.08 3.98
N ILE A 57 5.15 -6.14 3.45
CA ILE A 57 5.43 -5.66 2.09
C ILE A 57 4.90 -6.63 1.03
N GLU A 58 4.99 -7.94 1.27
CA GLU A 58 4.45 -8.98 0.39
C GLU A 58 2.91 -8.93 0.38
N PHE A 59 2.28 -8.79 1.54
CA PHE A 59 0.82 -8.62 1.61
C PHE A 59 0.36 -7.33 0.94
N ALA A 60 1.06 -6.22 1.14
CA ALA A 60 0.74 -4.96 0.47
C ALA A 60 0.85 -5.07 -1.05
N TYR A 61 1.86 -5.80 -1.56
CA TYR A 61 1.99 -6.08 -2.99
C TYR A 61 0.76 -6.83 -3.52
N GLU A 62 0.41 -7.97 -2.93
CA GLU A 62 -0.69 -8.80 -3.42
C GLU A 62 -2.07 -8.12 -3.25
N LEU A 63 -2.32 -7.48 -2.10
CA LEU A 63 -3.56 -6.73 -1.88
C LEU A 63 -3.68 -5.55 -2.86
N SER A 64 -2.58 -4.84 -3.13
CA SER A 64 -2.59 -3.77 -4.14
C SER A 64 -2.89 -4.33 -5.53
N THR A 65 -2.25 -5.43 -5.93
CA THR A 65 -2.52 -6.11 -7.20
C THR A 65 -4.00 -6.47 -7.31
N LEU A 66 -4.59 -7.04 -6.25
CA LEU A 66 -6.01 -7.37 -6.19
C LEU A 66 -6.91 -6.13 -6.36
N ILE A 67 -6.64 -5.03 -5.62
CA ILE A 67 -7.38 -3.77 -5.72
C ILE A 67 -7.34 -3.21 -7.14
N TRP A 68 -6.16 -3.17 -7.76
CA TRP A 68 -5.93 -2.51 -9.05
C TRP A 68 -6.30 -3.38 -10.26
N SER A 69 -6.50 -4.69 -10.09
CA SER A 69 -6.74 -5.62 -11.20
C SER A 69 -8.03 -6.42 -11.12
N VAL A 70 -8.75 -6.44 -9.99
CA VAL A 70 -9.95 -7.27 -9.82
C VAL A 70 -11.16 -6.44 -9.37
N LYS A 71 -12.29 -6.62 -10.06
CA LYS A 71 -13.56 -6.02 -9.64
C LYS A 71 -14.09 -6.70 -8.39
N ASN A 72 -14.70 -5.91 -7.50
CA ASN A 72 -15.21 -6.37 -6.21
C ASN A 72 -14.09 -7.08 -5.43
N TRP A 73 -12.88 -6.51 -5.43
CA TRP A 73 -11.71 -7.01 -4.71
C TRP A 73 -11.99 -7.22 -3.21
N ASN A 74 -12.89 -6.41 -2.65
CA ASN A 74 -13.22 -6.35 -1.22
C ASN A 74 -14.20 -7.44 -0.74
N THR A 75 -14.52 -8.44 -1.57
CA THR A 75 -15.41 -9.55 -1.17
C THR A 75 -14.65 -10.54 -0.31
N ASP A 76 -15.31 -11.10 0.70
CA ASP A 76 -14.73 -12.10 1.62
C ASP A 76 -14.04 -13.26 0.90
N ASP A 77 -14.64 -13.81 -0.16
CA ASP A 77 -14.02 -14.91 -0.93
C ASP A 77 -12.61 -14.54 -1.44
N LYS A 78 -12.46 -13.34 -2.01
CA LYS A 78 -11.17 -12.88 -2.55
C LYS A 78 -10.15 -12.55 -1.46
N LEU A 79 -10.61 -11.99 -0.35
CA LEU A 79 -9.74 -11.68 0.78
C LEU A 79 -9.31 -12.95 1.51
N LYS A 80 -10.18 -13.97 1.59
CA LYS A 80 -9.85 -15.32 2.09
C LYS A 80 -8.81 -15.99 1.21
N ASP A 81 -9.03 -16.02 -0.10
CA ASP A 81 -8.07 -16.59 -1.05
C ASP A 81 -6.70 -15.92 -0.93
N LEU A 82 -6.67 -14.58 -0.88
CA LEU A 82 -5.45 -13.80 -0.71
C LEU A 82 -4.72 -14.13 0.60
N LEU A 83 -5.42 -14.06 1.75
CA LEU A 83 -4.80 -14.30 3.06
C LEU A 83 -4.30 -15.74 3.23
N LEU A 84 -4.96 -16.70 2.57
CA LEU A 84 -4.55 -18.10 2.58
C LEU A 84 -3.15 -18.29 1.97
N GLU A 85 -2.75 -17.48 0.97
CA GLU A 85 -1.40 -17.50 0.40
C GLU A 85 -0.31 -17.15 1.42
N PHE A 86 -0.70 -16.37 2.45
CA PHE A 86 0.14 -16.01 3.57
C PHE A 86 0.00 -16.97 4.77
N GLY A 87 -0.83 -18.01 4.66
CA GLY A 87 -1.16 -18.91 5.77
C GLY A 87 -1.99 -18.24 6.87
N GLU A 88 -2.77 -17.23 6.53
CA GLU A 88 -3.65 -16.48 7.44
C GLU A 88 -5.13 -16.78 7.16
N ASP A 89 -5.97 -16.62 8.17
CA ASP A 89 -7.43 -16.74 8.05
C ASP A 89 -8.09 -15.36 8.15
N LEU A 90 -9.04 -15.05 7.24
CA LEU A 90 -9.68 -13.73 7.19
C LEU A 90 -10.48 -13.42 8.46
N ASP A 91 -11.16 -14.41 9.02
CA ASP A 91 -12.02 -14.19 10.18
C ASP A 91 -11.16 -13.96 11.43
N GLU A 92 -10.07 -14.72 11.59
CA GLU A 92 -9.04 -14.48 12.61
C GLU A 92 -8.37 -13.10 12.45
N VAL A 93 -7.95 -12.73 11.24
CA VAL A 93 -7.33 -11.43 10.95
C VAL A 93 -8.27 -10.29 11.37
N ARG A 94 -9.57 -10.40 11.05
CA ARG A 94 -10.57 -9.39 11.45
C ARG A 94 -10.79 -9.34 12.96
N GLU A 95 -10.78 -10.48 13.65
CA GLU A 95 -10.86 -10.52 15.12
C GLU A 95 -9.62 -9.90 15.77
N SER A 96 -8.44 -10.18 15.23
CA SER A 96 -7.17 -9.59 15.64
C SER A 96 -7.15 -8.08 15.40
N VAL A 97 -7.63 -7.60 14.26
CA VAL A 97 -7.78 -6.16 13.99
C VAL A 97 -8.70 -5.51 15.02
N LYS A 98 -9.89 -6.07 15.27
CA LYS A 98 -10.83 -5.50 16.26
C LYS A 98 -10.24 -5.45 17.67
N SER A 99 -9.53 -6.50 18.06
CA SER A 99 -8.94 -6.61 19.41
C SER A 99 -7.76 -5.65 19.62
N ASN A 100 -7.08 -5.26 18.54
CA ASN A 100 -5.86 -4.43 18.58
C ASN A 100 -6.03 -3.06 17.89
N GLU A 101 -7.26 -2.67 17.55
CA GLU A 101 -7.56 -1.52 16.68
C GLU A 101 -6.81 -0.25 17.12
N LYS A 102 -6.84 0.05 18.42
CA LYS A 102 -6.15 1.22 18.97
C LYS A 102 -4.63 1.19 18.71
N SER A 103 -3.97 0.05 18.95
CA SER A 103 -2.52 -0.09 18.72
C SER A 103 -2.18 0.05 17.24
N LEU A 104 -2.98 -0.58 16.37
CA LEU A 104 -2.79 -0.50 14.93
C LEU A 104 -2.92 0.95 14.42
N ILE A 105 -3.89 1.71 14.95
CA ILE A 105 -4.04 3.13 14.63
C ILE A 105 -2.83 3.94 15.11
N GLU A 106 -2.38 3.74 16.35
CA GLU A 106 -1.20 4.43 16.90
C GLU A 106 0.07 4.15 16.08
N GLU A 107 0.25 2.91 15.61
CA GLU A 107 1.36 2.54 14.73
C GLU A 107 1.28 3.20 13.35
N ILE A 108 0.08 3.26 12.76
CA ILE A 108 -0.15 3.96 11.48
C ILE A 108 0.12 5.46 11.63
N GLU A 109 -0.34 6.07 12.72
CA GLU A 109 -0.09 7.49 13.03
C GLU A 109 1.41 7.75 13.22
N MET A 110 2.11 6.85 13.92
CA MET A 110 3.57 6.96 14.09
C MET A 110 4.29 6.89 12.74
N ASN A 111 3.94 5.93 11.87
CA ASN A 111 4.50 5.86 10.51
C ASN A 111 4.24 7.16 9.73
N GLN A 112 3.05 7.76 9.87
CA GLN A 112 2.77 9.05 9.25
C GLN A 112 3.63 10.19 9.81
N LEU A 113 3.94 10.19 11.12
CA LEU A 113 4.84 11.15 11.75
C LEU A 113 6.28 10.95 11.24
N ASP A 114 6.79 9.72 11.24
CA ASP A 114 8.13 9.39 10.76
C ASP A 114 8.33 9.82 9.30
N GLN A 115 7.31 9.60 8.45
CA GLN A 115 7.33 10.09 7.07
C GLN A 115 7.44 11.62 7.04
N LYS A 116 6.62 12.35 7.81
CA LYS A 116 6.67 13.83 7.88
C LYS A 116 8.04 14.32 8.34
N GLU A 117 8.62 13.71 9.37
CA GLU A 117 9.94 14.07 9.87
C GLU A 117 11.05 13.83 8.83
N ALA A 118 10.91 12.78 8.02
CA ALA A 118 11.81 12.50 6.91
C ALA A 118 11.66 13.46 5.71
N GLY A 119 10.68 14.38 5.72
CA GLY A 119 10.45 15.36 4.65
C GLY A 119 9.28 15.02 3.72
N HIS A 120 8.33 14.19 4.17
CA HIS A 120 7.17 13.80 3.37
C HIS A 120 6.29 14.95 2.90
N HIS A 121 6.00 14.96 1.58
CA HIS A 121 4.98 15.79 0.95
C HIS A 121 3.92 14.97 0.19
N GLY A 122 3.96 13.63 0.29
CA GLY A 122 3.05 12.71 -0.36
C GLY A 122 3.61 11.29 -0.47
N VAL A 123 2.83 10.37 -1.04
CA VAL A 123 3.23 8.98 -1.31
C VAL A 123 3.45 8.70 -2.81
N PRO A 124 4.27 7.70 -3.19
CA PRO A 124 5.15 6.92 -2.31
C PRO A 124 6.41 7.70 -1.89
N LEU A 125 6.95 7.33 -0.73
CA LEU A 125 8.16 7.91 -0.14
C LEU A 125 9.09 6.79 0.29
N ASN A 126 10.35 6.88 -0.09
CA ASN A 126 11.42 6.06 0.46
C ASN A 126 12.43 6.96 1.19
N VAL A 127 13.08 6.43 2.22
CA VAL A 127 14.09 7.16 3.00
C VAL A 127 15.29 6.24 3.18
N TYR A 128 16.48 6.74 2.84
CA TYR A 128 17.72 6.00 2.98
C TYR A 128 18.84 6.94 3.42
N LYS A 129 19.55 6.57 4.51
CA LYS A 129 20.61 7.38 5.14
C LYS A 129 20.21 8.85 5.41
N GLY A 130 18.95 9.07 5.80
CA GLY A 130 18.41 10.41 6.08
C GLY A 130 18.09 11.25 4.84
N LYS A 131 18.30 10.74 3.63
CA LYS A 131 17.84 11.33 2.37
C LYS A 131 16.51 10.71 1.95
N TYR A 132 15.60 11.55 1.47
CA TYR A 132 14.28 11.11 1.02
C TYR A 132 14.18 11.04 -0.50
N TYR A 133 13.33 10.13 -0.99
CA TYR A 133 13.10 9.84 -2.39
C TYR A 133 11.60 9.74 -2.64
N PHE A 134 11.04 10.80 -3.21
CA PHE A 134 9.60 10.93 -3.42
C PHE A 134 9.19 10.55 -4.84
N GLY A 135 8.12 9.76 -4.97
CA GLY A 135 7.57 9.34 -6.25
C GLY A 135 8.18 8.05 -6.80
N GLN A 136 7.87 7.75 -8.06
CA GLN A 136 8.25 6.50 -8.74
C GLN A 136 9.10 6.74 -10.00
N ASP A 137 9.66 7.93 -10.15
CA ASP A 137 10.42 8.35 -11.33
C ASP A 137 11.89 8.59 -10.93
N ASP A 138 12.54 9.65 -11.44
CA ASP A 138 13.97 9.88 -11.25
C ASP A 138 14.46 9.75 -9.79
N PRO A 139 13.74 10.24 -8.75
CA PRO A 139 14.15 10.02 -7.36
C PRO A 139 14.21 8.54 -6.95
N PHE A 140 13.33 7.69 -7.48
CA PHE A 140 13.38 6.26 -7.20
C PHE A 140 14.61 5.61 -7.85
N GLU A 141 14.95 6.00 -9.08
CA GLU A 141 16.17 5.52 -9.75
C GLU A 141 17.43 5.99 -9.02
N GLU A 142 17.44 7.22 -8.47
CA GLU A 142 18.53 7.70 -7.61
C GLU A 142 18.69 6.84 -6.36
N LEU A 143 17.60 6.49 -5.68
CA LEU A 143 17.63 5.57 -4.54
C LEU A 143 18.28 4.24 -4.93
N ILE A 144 17.81 3.62 -6.01
CA ILE A 144 18.35 2.34 -6.48
C ILE A 144 19.86 2.43 -6.73
N ASN A 145 20.33 3.51 -7.38
CA ASN A 145 21.75 3.72 -7.60
C ASN A 145 22.53 3.85 -6.27
N GLU A 146 21.99 4.55 -5.27
CA GLU A 146 22.62 4.61 -3.95
C GLU A 146 22.69 3.27 -3.26
N LEU A 147 21.62 2.47 -3.31
CA LEU A 147 21.60 1.12 -2.73
C LEU A 147 22.61 0.18 -3.40
N ILE A 148 22.82 0.31 -4.71
CA ILE A 148 23.84 -0.45 -5.45
C ILE A 148 25.25 0.03 -5.07
N ASN A 149 25.48 1.34 -5.03
CA ASN A 149 26.77 1.93 -4.67
C ASN A 149 27.20 1.57 -3.24
N ASP A 150 26.23 1.42 -2.34
CA ASP A 150 26.46 1.00 -0.96
C ASP A 150 26.47 -0.52 -0.77
N GLU A 151 26.38 -1.29 -1.86
CA GLU A 151 26.37 -2.76 -1.85
C GLU A 151 25.20 -3.38 -1.05
N VAL A 152 24.12 -2.63 -0.82
CA VAL A 152 22.89 -3.13 -0.18
C VAL A 152 22.18 -4.12 -1.10
N ILE A 153 22.15 -3.81 -2.40
CA ILE A 153 21.64 -4.67 -3.46
C ILE A 153 22.68 -4.76 -4.58
N LYS A 154 22.64 -5.85 -5.36
CA LYS A 154 23.60 -6.06 -6.46
C LYS A 154 23.14 -5.41 -7.76
N ASP A 155 21.86 -5.51 -8.05
CA ASP A 155 21.20 -4.94 -9.21
C ASP A 155 19.71 -4.71 -8.94
N PHE A 156 19.07 -3.99 -9.85
CA PHE A 156 17.63 -3.72 -9.86
C PHE A 156 17.17 -3.73 -11.32
N LYS A 157 16.30 -4.66 -11.68
CA LYS A 157 15.79 -4.87 -13.04
C LYS A 157 14.31 -5.14 -13.03
#